data_AF-A0A1X1YAT1-F1
#
_entry.id   AF-A0A1X1YAT1-F1
#
_cell.length_a   1.000
_cell.length_b   1.000
_cell.length_c   1.000
_cell.angle_alpha   90.00
_cell.angle_beta   90.00
_cell.angle_gamma   90.00
#
_symmetry.space_group_name_H-M   'P 1'
#
loop_
_entity.id
_entity.type
_entity.pdbx_description
1 polymer ?
#
loop_
_entity_poly.entity_id
_entity_poly.type
_entity_poly.pdbx_seq_one_letter_code
_entity_poly.pdbx_strand_id
1 'polypeptide(L)'
;MWTVRFIPEAWVNDCAVRVDPDGADTFTISDSEALQALQGASQHRDWDHLQDHANAPEWIRRWRGPFTIELIDADGETWSARPALWPARANELLGVQ
;
A
#
# COMPACT_ATOMS: atom_id res chain seq x y z
N MET A 1 -16.05 -0.84 4.92
CA MET A 1 -15.33 -1.82 4.07
C MET A 1 -14.21 -1.11 3.37
N TRP A 2 -13.03 -1.71 3.31
CA TRP A 2 -11.84 -1.07 2.75
C TRP A 2 -11.32 -1.87 1.56
N THR A 3 -10.74 -1.16 0.60
CA THR A 3 -10.07 -1.76 -0.55
C THR A 3 -8.57 -1.62 -0.38
N VAL A 4 -7.86 -2.74 -0.48
CA VAL A 4 -6.41 -2.78 -0.55
C VAL A 4 -6.02 -2.79 -2.02
N ARG A 5 -5.07 -1.94 -2.40
CA ARG A 5 -4.41 -1.96 -3.69
C ARG A 5 -2.96 -2.38 -3.53
N PHE A 6 -2.57 -3.42 -4.24
CA PHE A 6 -1.23 -3.96 -4.26
C PHE A 6 -0.49 -3.46 -5.50
N ILE A 7 0.63 -2.76 -5.31
CA ILE A 7 1.44 -2.22 -6.40
C ILE A 7 2.72 -3.05 -6.47
N PRO A 8 2.83 -4.01 -7.40
CA PRO A 8 4.05 -4.79 -7.55
C PRO A 8 5.18 -3.92 -8.08
N GLU A 9 6.39 -4.14 -7.57
CA GLU A 9 7.60 -3.43 -7.98
C GLU A 9 8.75 -4.43 -8.24
N ALA A 10 9.70 -4.03 -9.07
CA ALA A 10 10.92 -4.78 -9.33
C ALA A 10 12.15 -3.89 -9.16
N TRP A 11 13.25 -4.49 -8.70
CA TRP A 11 14.53 -3.80 -8.64
C TRP A 11 15.16 -3.72 -10.03
N VAL A 12 15.38 -2.51 -10.52
CA VAL A 12 16.07 -2.22 -11.78
C VAL A 12 17.11 -1.14 -11.50
N ASN A 13 18.40 -1.50 -11.61
CA ASN A 13 19.53 -0.60 -11.35
C ASN A 13 19.40 0.14 -10.00
N ASP A 14 19.25 -0.61 -8.91
CA ASP A 14 19.12 -0.11 -7.52
C ASP A 14 17.88 0.74 -7.23
N CYS A 15 16.95 0.85 -8.19
CA CYS A 15 15.68 1.55 -8.03
C CYS A 15 14.52 0.55 -8.08
N ALA A 16 13.56 0.68 -7.17
CA ALA A 16 12.29 -0.04 -7.27
C ALA A 16 11.41 0.69 -8.30
N VAL A 17 10.97 -0.05 -9.32
CA VAL A 17 10.05 0.45 -10.35
C VAL A 17 8.78 -0.36 -10.33
N ARG A 18 7.63 0.31 -10.50
CA ARG A 18 6.34 -0.37 -10.64
C ARG A 18 6.34 -1.27 -11.86
N VAL A 19 5.81 -2.46 -11.72
CA VAL A 19 5.64 -3.43 -12.81
C VAL A 19 4.16 -3.73 -13.01
N ASP A 20 3.83 -4.30 -14.17
CA ASP A 20 2.46 -4.71 -14.45
C ASP A 20 2.01 -5.85 -13.52
N PRO A 21 0.80 -5.76 -12.95
CA PRO A 21 0.24 -6.83 -12.15
C PRO A 21 -0.13 -8.03 -13.02
N ASP A 22 0.07 -9.24 -12.50
CA ASP A 22 -0.24 -10.50 -13.19
C ASP A 22 -1.75 -10.81 -13.23
N GLY A 23 -2.55 -10.02 -12.50
CA GLY A 23 -3.99 -10.16 -12.41
C GLY A 23 -4.61 -9.01 -11.62
N ALA A 24 -5.75 -9.26 -10.98
CA ALA A 24 -6.39 -8.26 -10.12
C ALA A 24 -5.42 -7.78 -9.03
N ASP A 25 -5.18 -6.46 -8.97
CA ASP A 25 -4.30 -5.81 -8.00
C ASP A 25 -5.02 -5.29 -6.76
N THR A 26 -6.34 -5.55 -6.66
CA THR A 26 -7.16 -5.07 -5.56
C THR A 26 -7.91 -6.20 -4.86
N PHE A 27 -8.09 -6.05 -3.55
CA PHE A 27 -8.89 -6.96 -2.73
C PHE A 27 -9.46 -6.22 -1.51
N THR A 28 -10.49 -6.77 -0.88
CA THR A 28 -11.16 -6.12 0.25
C THR A 28 -10.73 -6.69 1.60
N ILE A 29 -10.68 -5.81 2.61
CA ILE A 29 -10.43 -6.15 4.01
C ILE A 29 -11.52 -5.55 4.90
N SER A 30 -11.64 -6.09 6.12
CA SER A 30 -12.61 -5.63 7.11
C SER A 30 -12.19 -4.29 7.71
N ASP A 31 -13.16 -3.50 8.19
CA ASP A 31 -12.87 -2.22 8.86
C ASP A 31 -11.96 -2.39 10.10
N SER A 32 -12.08 -3.51 10.81
CA SER A 32 -11.19 -3.83 11.95
C SER A 32 -9.73 -4.04 11.53
N GLU A 33 -9.51 -4.67 10.37
CA GLU A 33 -8.17 -4.94 9.81
C GLU A 33 -7.55 -3.65 9.29
N ALA A 34 -8.34 -2.83 8.58
CA ALA A 34 -7.92 -1.51 8.15
C ALA A 34 -7.55 -0.61 9.34
N LEU A 35 -8.37 -0.60 10.40
CA LEU A 35 -8.08 0.16 11.61
C LEU A 35 -6.80 -0.32 12.30
N GLN A 36 -6.57 -1.65 12.35
CA GLN A 36 -5.33 -2.21 12.89
C GLN A 36 -4.11 -1.76 12.09
N ALA A 37 -4.20 -1.81 10.75
CA ALA A 37 -3.14 -1.36 9.85
C ALA A 37 -2.86 0.15 9.97
N LEU A 38 -3.90 0.96 10.23
CA LEU A 38 -3.78 2.41 10.43
C LEU A 38 -3.25 2.78 11.83
N GLN A 39 -3.56 1.99 12.86
CA GLN A 39 -3.13 2.24 14.25
C GLN A 39 -1.66 1.90 14.54
N GLY A 40 -0.99 1.11 13.69
CA GLY A 40 0.44 0.77 13.80
C GLY A 40 1.43 1.94 13.54
N ALA A 41 1.04 3.17 13.84
CA ALA A 41 1.62 4.45 13.39
C ALA A 41 3.00 4.82 13.98
N SER A 42 3.95 3.89 14.05
CA SER A 42 5.35 4.21 14.39
C SER A 42 6.22 4.21 13.14
N GLN A 43 6.13 5.29 12.34
CA GLN A 43 7.04 5.71 11.24
C GLN A 43 7.37 4.72 10.10
N HIS A 44 7.06 3.44 10.26
CA HIS A 44 7.14 2.35 9.30
C HIS A 44 5.82 1.60 9.42
N ARG A 45 4.80 2.05 8.68
CA ARG A 45 3.58 1.28 8.54
C ARG A 45 3.93 0.00 7.79
N ASP A 46 4.07 -1.09 8.54
CA ASP A 46 4.31 -2.43 8.00
C ASP A 46 2.97 -3.02 7.56
N TRP A 47 2.66 -2.82 6.28
CA TRP A 47 1.47 -3.37 5.65
C TRP A 47 1.77 -4.66 4.89
N ASP A 48 3.00 -5.14 4.95
CA ASP A 48 3.49 -6.28 4.18
C ASP A 48 2.67 -7.55 4.48
N HIS A 49 2.20 -7.69 5.73
CA HIS A 49 1.29 -8.78 6.13
C HIS A 49 -0.02 -8.85 5.33
N LEU A 50 -0.47 -7.76 4.71
CA LEU A 50 -1.67 -7.75 3.85
C LEU A 50 -1.44 -8.49 2.53
N GLN A 51 -0.18 -8.70 2.12
CA GLN A 51 0.14 -9.55 0.97
C GLN A 51 -0.37 -10.99 1.17
N ASP A 52 -0.27 -11.51 2.40
CA ASP A 52 -0.69 -12.86 2.77
C ASP A 52 -2.18 -12.97 3.14
N HIS A 53 -2.95 -11.90 2.97
CA HIS A 53 -4.36 -11.85 3.37
C HIS A 53 -5.21 -12.90 2.63
N ALA A 54 -6.23 -13.46 3.30
CA ALA A 54 -7.04 -14.54 2.72
C ALA A 54 -7.78 -14.13 1.44
N ASN A 55 -8.18 -12.85 1.33
CA ASN A 55 -8.82 -12.30 0.13
C ASN A 55 -7.82 -11.87 -0.94
N ALA A 56 -6.50 -11.92 -0.68
CA ALA A 56 -5.51 -11.55 -1.66
C ALA A 56 -5.43 -12.59 -2.79
N PRO A 57 -5.39 -12.15 -4.07
CA PRO A 57 -5.12 -13.02 -5.21
C PRO A 57 -3.88 -13.89 -5.01
N GLU A 58 -3.88 -15.10 -5.59
CA GLU A 58 -2.78 -16.06 -5.43
C GLU A 58 -1.43 -15.48 -5.90
N TRP A 59 -1.45 -14.70 -6.99
CA TRP A 59 -0.24 -14.08 -7.52
C TRP A 59 0.36 -13.05 -6.54
N ILE A 60 -0.48 -12.28 -5.83
CA ILE A 60 -0.05 -11.34 -4.78
C ILE A 60 0.61 -12.10 -3.63
N ARG A 61 -0.06 -13.15 -3.11
CA ARG A 61 0.50 -14.01 -2.05
C ARG A 61 1.81 -14.70 -2.43
N ARG A 62 2.05 -14.93 -3.72
CA ARG A 62 3.28 -15.52 -4.25
C ARG A 62 4.32 -14.49 -4.70
N TRP A 63 4.01 -13.19 -4.65
CA TRP A 63 4.92 -12.13 -5.06
C TRP A 63 6.20 -12.16 -4.23
N ARG A 64 7.36 -12.06 -4.89
CA ARG A 64 8.68 -12.10 -4.24
C ARG A 64 9.46 -10.79 -4.39
N GLY A 65 8.94 -9.85 -5.17
CA GLY A 65 9.57 -8.56 -5.40
C GLY A 65 9.20 -7.53 -4.32
N PRO A 66 9.80 -6.33 -4.36
CA PRO A 66 9.27 -5.19 -3.61
C PRO A 66 7.84 -4.88 -4.04
N PHE A 67 7.10 -4.22 -3.18
CA PHE A 67 5.75 -3.76 -3.48
C PHE A 67 5.38 -2.59 -2.56
N THR A 68 4.34 -1.88 -2.97
CA THR A 68 3.69 -0.84 -2.17
C THR A 68 2.24 -1.22 -1.96
N ILE A 69 1.70 -0.99 -0.76
CA ILE A 69 0.28 -1.17 -0.46
C ILE A 69 -0.39 0.18 -0.23
N GLU A 70 -1.58 0.33 -0.82
CA GLU A 70 -2.48 1.45 -0.58
C GLU A 70 -3.79 0.94 0.02
N LEU A 71 -4.29 1.63 1.05
CA LEU A 71 -5.61 1.41 1.63
C LEU A 71 -6.55 2.51 1.13
N ILE A 72 -7.67 2.11 0.56
CA ILE A 72 -8.69 2.99 0.03
C ILE A 72 -9.95 2.79 0.88
N ASP A 73 -10.45 3.86 1.48
CA ASP A 73 -11.67 3.81 2.29
C ASP A 73 -12.94 3.77 1.42
N ALA A 74 -14.11 3.79 2.06
CA ALA A 74 -15.39 3.75 1.37
C ALA A 74 -15.73 5.05 0.61
N ASP A 75 -15.14 6.17 1.01
CA ASP A 75 -15.28 7.49 0.40
C ASP A 75 -14.27 7.69 -0.76
N GLY A 76 -13.34 6.75 -0.94
CA GLY A 76 -12.29 6.77 -1.95
C GLY A 76 -11.00 7.46 -1.50
N GLU A 77 -10.87 7.79 -0.22
CA GLU A 77 -9.64 8.37 0.33
C GLU A 77 -8.53 7.32 0.36
N THR A 78 -7.39 7.66 -0.23
CA THR A 78 -6.26 6.73 -0.38
C THR A 78 -5.17 7.04 0.64
N TRP A 79 -4.81 6.02 1.39
CA TRP A 79 -3.74 6.02 2.38
C TRP A 79 -2.62 5.10 1.88
N SER A 80 -1.44 5.66 1.57
CA SER A 80 -0.30 4.88 1.10
C SER A 80 0.79 4.82 2.18
N ALA A 81 1.34 3.64 2.44
CA ALA A 81 2.56 3.49 3.23
C ALA A 81 3.75 3.55 2.25
N ARG A 82 4.47 4.67 2.23
CA ARG A 82 5.76 4.76 1.52
C ARG A 82 6.91 4.55 2.52
N PRO A 83 8.01 3.87 2.17
CA PRO A 83 9.22 3.88 2.99
C PRO A 83 9.74 5.32 3.18
N ALA A 84 10.27 5.61 4.36
CA ALA A 84 10.55 6.94 4.92
C ALA A 84 11.66 7.77 4.23
N LEU A 85 11.64 7.93 2.91
CA LEU A 85 12.62 8.76 2.16
C LEU A 85 11.99 9.88 1.33
N TRP A 86 10.85 10.44 1.77
CA TRP A 86 10.32 11.68 1.21
C TRP A 86 10.11 12.73 2.31
N PRO A 87 10.78 13.90 2.27
CA PRO A 87 10.73 14.82 3.39
C PRO A 87 9.35 15.47 3.51
N ALA A 88 8.92 15.60 4.77
CA ALA A 88 7.69 16.17 5.29
C ALA A 88 7.47 17.68 4.96
N ARG A 89 7.53 18.05 3.67
CA ARG A 89 7.40 19.44 3.19
C ARG A 89 6.45 19.60 1.99
N ALA A 90 5.61 18.61 1.68
CA ALA A 90 4.65 18.72 0.57
C ALA A 90 3.41 19.58 0.90
N ASN A 91 3.03 19.70 2.19
CA ASN A 91 1.86 20.50 2.58
C ASN A 91 2.10 22.01 2.64
N GLU A 92 3.34 22.50 2.55
CA GLU A 92 3.64 23.94 2.55
C GLU A 92 3.68 24.55 1.14
N LEU A 93 3.59 23.75 0.07
CA LEU A 93 3.78 24.21 -1.33
C LEU A 93 2.52 24.24 -2.19
N LEU A 94 1.35 23.83 -1.69
CA LEU A 94 0.11 23.84 -2.48
C LEU A 94 -0.96 24.84 -2.02
N GLY A 95 -0.74 25.62 -0.96
CA GLY A 95 -1.50 26.85 -0.71
C GLY A 95 -3.02 26.77 -0.91
N VAL A 96 -3.67 25.71 -0.42
CA VAL A 96 -5.14 25.66 -0.32
C VAL A 96 -5.46 25.80 1.17
N GLN A 97 -6.21 26.86 1.48
CA GLN A 97 -6.34 27.52 2.78
C GLN A 97 -6.89 26.65 3.92
#